data_AF-E0NKK3-F1
#
_entry.id   AF-E0NKK3-F1
#
_cell.length_a   1.000
_cell.length_b   1.000
_cell.length_c   1.000
_cell.angle_alpha   90.00
_cell.angle_beta   90.00
_cell.angle_gamma   90.00
#
_symmetry.space_group_name_H-M   'P 1'
#
loop_
_entity.id
_entity.type
_entity.pdbx_description
1 polymer ?
#
loop_
_entity_poly.entity_id
_entity_poly.type
_entity_poly.pdbx_seq_one_letter_code
_entity_poly.pdbx_strand_id
1 'polypeptide(L)'
;MKYIKDVSRRELLLIAGIVWILAGSMVMKVGIESYFKIETRILYFIPIMVIVFISFYFEVFRKLVNKNFKRIDGLEEKDRKIISFMDRKSYIIMAVMMSSGIFIRKEFHLPMLFFFTFYTGLGAALFAAGVSYICKMKYEE
;
A
#
# COMPACT_ATOMS: atom_id res chain seq x y z
N MET A 1 20.42 -26.51 -4.99
CA MET A 1 19.75 -25.22 -5.27
C MET A 1 19.36 -24.55 -3.94
N LYS A 2 20.23 -23.74 -3.32
CA LYS A 2 19.89 -23.03 -2.07
C LYS A 2 20.86 -21.88 -1.78
N TYR A 3 20.70 -20.76 -2.47
CA TYR A 3 21.21 -19.46 -2.04
C TYR A 3 20.00 -18.55 -1.82
N ILE A 4 19.21 -18.81 -0.77
CA ILE A 4 18.31 -17.79 -0.27
C ILE A 4 19.12 -17.09 0.81
N LYS A 5 19.69 -15.93 0.46
CA LYS A 5 20.44 -15.08 1.37
C LYS A 5 19.58 -14.84 2.62
N ASP A 6 20.13 -15.13 3.80
CA ASP A 6 19.46 -14.81 5.06
C ASP A 6 19.31 -13.29 5.14
N VAL A 7 18.07 -12.84 5.34
CA VAL A 7 17.72 -11.41 5.30
C VAL A 7 17.48 -10.91 6.71
N SER A 8 18.07 -9.78 7.07
CA SER A 8 17.84 -9.17 8.37
C SER A 8 16.38 -8.71 8.53
N ARG A 9 15.91 -8.64 9.78
CA ARG A 9 14.62 -8.02 10.13
C ARG A 9 14.46 -6.65 9.47
N ARG A 10 15.51 -5.82 9.56
CA ARG A 10 15.56 -4.46 9.01
C ARG A 10 15.36 -4.46 7.49
N GLU A 11 16.06 -5.33 6.76
CA GLU A 11 15.89 -5.46 5.31
C GLU A 11 14.47 -5.90 4.93
N LEU A 12 13.85 -6.84 5.65
CA LEU A 12 12.46 -7.24 5.39
C LEU A 12 11.47 -6.09 5.58
N LEU A 13 11.63 -5.30 6.64
CA LEU A 13 10.79 -4.12 6.92
C LEU A 13 11.02 -3.01 5.90
N LEU A 14 12.27 -2.78 5.48
CA LEU A 14 12.60 -1.83 4.40
C LEU A 14 11.98 -2.22 3.08
N ILE A 15 12.10 -3.49 2.69
CA ILE A 15 11.50 -4.01 1.45
C ILE A 15 9.98 -3.81 1.49
N ALA A 16 9.33 -4.18 2.61
CA ALA A 16 7.89 -3.96 2.78
C ALA A 16 7.54 -2.46 2.64
N GLY A 17 8.26 -1.58 3.33
CA GLY A 17 8.05 -0.14 3.27
C GLY A 17 8.16 0.44 1.86
N ILE A 18 9.25 0.10 1.14
CA ILE A 18 9.52 0.55 -0.23
C ILE A 18 8.41 0.09 -1.18
N VAL A 19 8.03 -1.19 -1.12
CA VAL A 19 6.97 -1.76 -1.98
C VAL A 19 5.67 -0.98 -1.82
N TRP A 20 5.25 -0.70 -0.58
CA TRP A 20 4.01 0.04 -0.32
C TRP A 20 4.10 1.52 -0.68
N ILE A 21 5.25 2.17 -0.49
CA ILE A 21 5.48 3.55 -0.95
C ILE A 21 5.38 3.65 -2.47
N LEU A 22 6.03 2.75 -3.20
CA LEU A 22 6.00 2.73 -4.66
C LEU A 22 4.59 2.46 -5.17
N ALA A 23 3.92 1.44 -4.64
CA ALA A 23 2.53 1.14 -5.00
C ALA A 23 1.60 2.32 -4.71
N GLY A 24 1.72 2.94 -3.54
CA GLY A 24 0.93 4.11 -3.17
C GLY A 24 1.16 5.31 -4.09
N SER A 25 2.41 5.61 -4.39
CA SER A 25 2.80 6.70 -5.30
C SER A 25 2.23 6.50 -6.71
N MET A 26 2.29 5.27 -7.24
CA MET A 26 1.76 4.95 -8.57
C MET A 26 0.24 5.08 -8.64
N VAL A 27 -0.49 4.58 -7.63
CA VAL A 27 -1.95 4.69 -7.58
C VAL A 27 -2.37 6.14 -7.39
N MET A 28 -1.69 6.87 -6.49
CA MET A 28 -1.96 8.29 -6.25
C MET A 28 -1.71 9.13 -7.52
N LYS A 29 -0.66 8.84 -8.28
CA LYS A 29 -0.38 9.50 -9.56
C LYS A 29 -1.56 9.41 -10.52
N VAL A 30 -2.17 8.23 -10.67
CA VAL A 30 -3.37 8.06 -11.53
C VAL A 30 -4.53 8.94 -11.05
N GLY A 31 -4.74 9.04 -9.73
CA GLY A 31 -5.77 9.91 -9.16
C GLY A 31 -5.50 11.40 -9.41
N ILE A 32 -4.27 11.86 -9.18
CA ILE A 32 -3.85 13.25 -9.42
C ILE A 32 -3.92 13.60 -10.92
N GLU A 33 -3.47 12.73 -11.82
CA GLU A 33 -3.61 12.94 -13.26
C GLU A 33 -5.09 13.05 -13.68
N SER A 34 -5.99 12.37 -12.96
CA SER A 34 -7.43 12.47 -13.22
C SER A 34 -8.02 13.80 -12.80
N TYR A 35 -7.48 14.45 -11.77
CA TYR A 35 -7.84 15.82 -11.40
C TYR A 35 -7.56 16.80 -12.53
N PHE A 36 -6.36 16.75 -13.10
CA PHE A 36 -5.94 17.69 -14.16
C PHE A 36 -6.69 17.52 -15.48
N LYS A 37 -7.39 16.40 -15.68
CA LYS A 37 -8.21 16.15 -16.87
C LYS A 37 -9.66 16.62 -16.71
N ILE A 38 -10.04 17.10 -15.53
CA ILE A 38 -11.40 17.60 -15.28
C ILE A 38 -11.37 19.13 -15.33
N GLU A 39 -12.13 19.71 -16.24
CA GLU A 39 -12.16 21.16 -16.48
C GLU A 39 -12.93 21.94 -15.40
N THR A 40 -13.75 21.25 -14.61
CA THR A 40 -14.59 21.86 -13.57
C THR A 40 -13.91 21.86 -12.20
N ARG A 41 -14.27 22.82 -11.34
CA ARG A 41 -13.74 22.89 -9.97
C ARG A 41 -14.31 21.74 -9.14
N ILE A 42 -13.52 20.68 -8.93
CA ILE A 42 -13.93 19.46 -8.19
C ILE A 42 -13.34 19.34 -6.79
N LEU A 43 -12.66 20.38 -6.28
CA LEU A 43 -11.99 20.33 -4.97
C LEU A 43 -12.96 20.09 -3.81
N TYR A 44 -14.26 20.37 -3.97
CA TYR A 44 -15.27 20.07 -2.96
C TYR A 44 -15.47 18.55 -2.73
N PHE A 45 -14.90 17.68 -3.56
CA PHE A 45 -14.86 16.23 -3.36
C PHE A 45 -13.68 15.73 -2.52
N ILE A 46 -12.78 16.61 -2.06
CA ILE A 46 -11.69 16.25 -1.13
C ILE A 46 -12.19 15.46 0.10
N PRO A 47 -13.34 15.78 0.73
CA PRO A 47 -13.83 14.98 1.86
C PRO A 47 -14.04 13.51 1.52
N ILE A 48 -14.46 13.17 0.28
CA ILE A 48 -14.60 11.78 -0.16
C ILE A 48 -13.24 11.09 -0.19
N MET A 49 -12.23 11.77 -0.75
CA MET A 49 -10.85 11.26 -0.78
C MET A 49 -10.31 10.99 0.64
N VAL A 50 -10.59 11.90 1.58
CA VAL A 50 -10.20 11.75 3.00
C VAL A 50 -10.91 10.56 3.64
N ILE A 51 -12.21 10.38 3.37
CA ILE A 51 -12.97 9.22 3.87
C ILE A 51 -12.36 7.92 3.34
N VAL A 52 -12.08 7.83 2.03
CA VAL A 52 -11.42 6.66 1.43
C VAL A 52 -10.08 6.39 2.11
N PHE A 53 -9.25 7.42 2.30
CA PHE A 53 -7.98 7.28 3.01
C PHE A 53 -8.18 6.70 4.42
N ILE A 54 -9.09 7.27 5.21
CA ILE A 54 -9.35 6.86 6.60
C ILE A 54 -9.82 5.41 6.62
N SER A 55 -10.83 5.04 5.82
CA SER A 55 -11.37 3.68 5.76
C SER A 55 -10.27 2.67 5.43
N PHE A 56 -9.53 2.86 4.34
CA PHE A 56 -8.51 1.90 3.93
C PHE A 56 -7.31 1.86 4.88
N TYR A 57 -6.84 3.02 5.35
CA TYR A 57 -5.68 3.07 6.24
C TYR A 57 -6.00 2.39 7.58
N PHE A 58 -7.09 2.76 8.24
CA PHE A 58 -7.36 2.27 9.59
C PHE A 58 -7.91 0.84 9.62
N GLU A 59 -8.70 0.44 8.62
CA GLU A 59 -9.32 -0.88 8.60
C GLU A 59 -8.44 -1.96 8.00
N VAL A 60 -7.64 -1.62 6.98
CA VAL A 60 -6.83 -2.57 6.22
C VAL A 60 -5.34 -2.39 6.51
N PHE A 61 -4.76 -1.26 6.11
CA PHE A 61 -3.31 -1.13 6.05
C PHE A 61 -2.63 -1.05 7.41
N ARG A 62 -3.20 -0.33 8.37
CA ARG A 62 -2.67 -0.26 9.74
C ARG A 62 -2.63 -1.64 10.39
N LYS A 63 -3.69 -2.44 10.21
CA LYS A 63 -3.74 -3.82 10.73
C LYS A 63 -2.72 -4.70 10.01
N LEU A 64 -2.58 -4.55 8.69
CA LEU A 64 -1.60 -5.26 7.87
C LEU A 64 -0.16 -4.96 8.32
N VAL A 65 0.19 -3.67 8.49
CA VAL A 65 1.51 -3.23 8.95
C VAL A 65 1.81 -3.83 10.32
N ASN A 66 0.91 -3.65 11.30
CA ASN A 66 1.11 -4.17 12.65
C ASN A 66 1.26 -5.69 12.68
N LYS A 67 0.48 -6.41 11.86
CA LYS A 67 0.54 -7.87 11.78
C LYS A 67 1.86 -8.35 11.18
N ASN A 68 2.28 -7.78 10.07
CA ASN A 68 3.54 -8.16 9.42
C ASN A 68 4.74 -7.81 10.28
N PHE A 69 4.70 -6.64 10.91
CA PHE A 69 5.73 -6.20 11.82
C PHE A 69 5.94 -7.19 12.97
N LYS A 70 4.87 -7.51 13.74
CA LYS A 70 4.92 -8.52 14.82
C LYS A 70 5.39 -9.88 14.33
N ARG A 71 4.98 -10.29 13.12
CA ARG A 71 5.39 -11.57 12.54
C ARG A 71 6.89 -11.58 12.22
N ILE A 72 7.41 -10.55 11.57
CA ILE A 72 8.84 -10.47 11.20
C ILE A 72 9.70 -10.45 12.46
N ASP A 73 9.24 -9.77 13.51
CA ASP A 73 9.91 -9.72 14.81
C ASP A 73 10.08 -11.11 15.44
N GLY A 74 9.04 -11.95 15.36
CA GLY A 74 9.06 -13.33 15.85
C GLY A 74 9.71 -14.37 14.93
N LEU A 75 10.28 -13.98 13.78
CA LEU A 75 10.97 -14.93 12.90
C LEU A 75 12.39 -15.20 13.38
N GLU A 76 12.74 -16.48 13.54
CA GLU A 76 14.13 -16.94 13.66
C GLU A 76 14.92 -16.58 12.40
N GLU A 77 16.21 -16.27 12.53
CA GLU A 77 17.03 -15.81 11.41
C GLU A 77 17.06 -16.80 10.24
N LYS A 78 17.11 -18.11 10.54
CA LYS A 78 17.10 -19.20 9.55
C LYS A 78 15.83 -19.26 8.67
N ASP A 79 14.74 -18.66 9.14
CA ASP A 79 13.45 -18.63 8.45
C ASP A 79 13.22 -17.30 7.71
N ARG A 80 14.14 -16.32 7.83
CA ARG A 80 14.04 -15.00 7.19
C ARG A 80 14.51 -15.06 5.74
N LYS A 81 13.54 -15.23 4.85
CA LYS A 81 13.71 -15.11 3.39
C LYS A 81 13.13 -13.79 2.90
N ILE A 82 13.60 -13.27 1.76
CA ILE A 82 13.05 -12.04 1.14
C ILE A 82 11.52 -12.08 1.09
N ILE A 83 10.91 -13.18 0.61
CA ILE A 83 9.44 -13.35 0.50
C ILE A 83 8.69 -13.33 1.84
N SER A 84 9.42 -13.34 2.95
CA SER A 84 8.87 -13.25 4.30
C SER A 84 8.65 -11.80 4.74
N PHE A 85 8.76 -10.81 3.84
CA PHE A 85 8.45 -9.40 4.14
C PHE A 85 6.95 -9.15 4.35
N MET A 86 6.09 -10.00 3.80
CA MET A 86 4.63 -9.95 3.97
C MET A 86 4.08 -11.32 4.35
N ASP A 87 2.98 -11.37 5.09
CA ASP A 87 2.28 -12.62 5.36
C ASP A 87 1.42 -13.06 4.15
N ARG A 88 1.04 -14.34 4.13
CA ARG A 88 0.21 -14.90 3.05
C ARG A 88 -1.09 -14.11 2.83
N LYS A 89 -1.73 -13.62 3.90
CA LYS A 89 -2.97 -12.82 3.75
C LYS A 89 -2.67 -11.46 3.09
N SER A 90 -1.55 -10.81 3.45
CA SER A 90 -1.11 -9.58 2.80
C SER A 90 -0.84 -9.78 1.31
N TYR A 91 -0.26 -10.91 0.91
CA TYR A 91 -0.08 -11.23 -0.51
C TYR A 91 -1.40 -11.40 -1.26
N ILE A 92 -2.41 -12.03 -0.64
CA ILE A 92 -3.74 -12.15 -1.22
C ILE A 92 -4.38 -10.76 -1.38
N ILE A 93 -4.32 -9.90 -0.35
CA ILE A 93 -4.82 -8.53 -0.43
C ILE A 93 -4.14 -7.79 -1.59
N MET A 94 -2.82 -7.88 -1.68
CA MET A 94 -2.04 -7.25 -2.74
C MET A 94 -2.44 -7.75 -4.13
N ALA A 95 -2.64 -9.06 -4.30
CA ALA A 95 -3.12 -9.64 -5.56
C ALA A 95 -4.51 -9.13 -5.93
N VAL A 96 -5.46 -9.19 -4.99
CA VAL A 96 -6.84 -8.68 -5.20
C VAL A 96 -6.83 -7.20 -5.55
N MET A 97 -6.03 -6.39 -4.86
CA MET A 97 -5.92 -4.96 -5.14
C MET A 97 -5.37 -4.67 -6.54
N MET A 98 -4.29 -5.35 -6.94
CA MET A 98 -3.71 -5.16 -8.28
C MET A 98 -4.67 -5.62 -9.38
N SER A 99 -5.27 -6.82 -9.23
CA SER A 99 -6.24 -7.36 -10.18
C SER A 99 -7.46 -6.46 -10.30
N SER A 100 -8.02 -6.00 -9.17
CA SER A 100 -9.17 -5.09 -9.15
C SER A 100 -8.83 -3.77 -9.84
N GLY A 101 -7.65 -3.19 -9.58
CA GLY A 101 -7.23 -1.94 -10.22
C GLY A 101 -7.08 -2.08 -11.74
N ILE A 102 -6.59 -3.21 -12.24
CA ILE A 102 -6.50 -3.49 -13.69
C ILE A 102 -7.89 -3.68 -14.28
N PHE A 103 -8.72 -4.50 -13.63
CA PHE A 103 -10.08 -4.81 -14.07
C PHE A 103 -10.95 -3.55 -14.12
N ILE A 104 -10.90 -2.71 -13.08
CA ILE A 104 -11.58 -1.41 -13.04
C ILE A 104 -11.19 -0.52 -14.21
N ARG A 105 -9.89 -0.43 -14.54
CA ARG A 105 -9.43 0.45 -15.63
C ARG A 105 -9.75 -0.09 -17.02
N LYS A 106 -9.90 -1.40 -17.19
CA LYS A 106 -10.14 -2.04 -18.50
C LYS A 106 -11.63 -2.19 -18.80
N GLU A 107 -12.37 -2.72 -17.83
CA GLU A 107 -13.75 -3.16 -18.05
C GLU A 107 -14.77 -2.11 -17.63
N PHE A 108 -14.43 -1.25 -16.66
CA PHE A 108 -15.35 -0.22 -16.19
C PHE A 108 -14.99 1.16 -16.73
N HIS A 109 -15.95 1.77 -17.43
CA HIS A 109 -15.88 3.16 -17.88
C HIS A 109 -16.23 4.11 -16.73
N LEU A 110 -15.45 4.06 -15.63
CA LEU A 110 -15.71 4.90 -14.47
C LEU A 110 -15.40 6.37 -14.75
N PRO A 111 -16.14 7.31 -14.14
CA PRO A 111 -15.89 8.73 -14.30
C PRO A 111 -14.51 9.11 -13.73
N MET A 112 -13.87 10.10 -14.34
CA MET A 112 -12.57 10.65 -13.87
C MET A 112 -12.59 11.06 -12.40
N LEU A 113 -13.77 11.49 -11.92
CA LEU A 113 -14.00 11.84 -10.52
C LEU A 113 -13.77 10.66 -9.56
N PHE A 114 -14.11 9.43 -9.97
CA PHE A 114 -13.83 8.23 -9.19
C PHE A 114 -12.33 8.04 -9.01
N PHE A 115 -11.54 8.16 -10.09
CA PHE A 115 -10.09 8.04 -10.00
C PHE A 115 -9.49 9.16 -9.15
N PHE A 116 -9.93 10.42 -9.33
CA PHE A 116 -9.48 11.54 -8.51
C PHE A 116 -9.72 11.28 -7.01
N THR A 117 -10.92 10.86 -6.62
CA THR A 117 -11.26 10.67 -5.21
C THR A 117 -10.72 9.35 -4.65
N PHE A 118 -11.08 8.22 -5.26
CA PHE A 118 -10.76 6.89 -4.77
C PHE A 118 -9.27 6.56 -4.92
N TYR A 119 -8.66 6.76 -6.09
CA TYR A 119 -7.26 6.37 -6.30
C TYR A 119 -6.30 7.29 -5.54
N THR A 120 -6.60 8.58 -5.40
CA THR A 120 -5.77 9.46 -4.57
C THR A 120 -5.87 9.08 -3.09
N GLY A 121 -7.07 8.83 -2.57
CA GLY A 121 -7.28 8.40 -1.18
C GLY A 121 -6.66 7.04 -0.87
N LEU A 122 -6.88 6.05 -1.74
CA LEU A 122 -6.30 4.71 -1.61
C LEU A 122 -4.77 4.74 -1.76
N GLY A 123 -4.26 5.49 -2.74
CA GLY A 123 -2.82 5.69 -2.96
C GLY A 123 -2.14 6.35 -1.76
N ALA A 124 -2.78 7.34 -1.15
CA ALA A 124 -2.32 7.94 0.09
C ALA A 124 -2.29 6.93 1.25
N ALA A 125 -3.30 6.08 1.37
CA ALA A 125 -3.36 5.06 2.43
C ALA A 125 -2.23 4.02 2.29
N LEU A 126 -1.95 3.58 1.05
CA LEU A 126 -0.82 2.71 0.71
C LEU A 126 0.53 3.35 1.02
N PHE A 127 0.72 4.61 0.61
CA PHE A 127 1.93 5.36 0.87
C PHE A 127 2.16 5.51 2.39
N ALA A 128 1.13 5.89 3.13
CA ALA A 128 1.18 5.98 4.59
C ALA A 128 1.49 4.64 5.26
N ALA A 129 1.01 3.52 4.70
CA ALA A 129 1.37 2.18 5.17
C ALA A 129 2.87 1.90 5.02
N GLY A 130 3.45 2.25 3.87
CA GLY A 130 4.88 2.10 3.62
C GLY A 130 5.74 2.98 4.52
N VAL A 131 5.35 4.25 4.71
CA VAL A 131 5.98 5.13 5.71
C VAL A 131 5.88 4.54 7.12
N SER A 132 4.74 3.95 7.48
CA SER A 132 4.54 3.34 8.79
C SER A 132 5.50 2.18 9.06
N TYR A 133 5.89 1.38 8.05
CA TYR A 133 6.95 0.38 8.20
C TYR A 133 8.30 1.02 8.53
N ILE A 134 8.67 2.07 7.79
CA ILE A 134 9.96 2.77 7.99
C ILE A 134 10.01 3.44 9.37
N CYS A 135 8.92 4.10 9.78
CA CYS A 135 8.84 4.73 11.10
C CYS A 135 8.95 3.69 12.22
N LYS A 136 8.14 2.63 12.19
CA LYS A 136 8.19 1.57 13.23
C LYS A 136 9.54 0.89 13.30
N MET A 137 10.18 0.66 12.16
CA MET A 137 11.53 0.11 12.11
C MET A 137 12.54 0.99 12.86
N LYS A 138 12.47 2.33 12.72
CA LYS A 138 13.38 3.26 13.42
C LYS A 138 13.11 3.40 14.92
N TYR A 139 11.87 3.24 15.36
CA TYR A 139 11.51 3.42 16.78
C TYR A 139 11.86 2.21 17.66
N GLU A 140 12.12 1.05 17.06
CA GLU A 140 12.44 -0.20 17.77
C GLU A 140 13.88 -0.68 17.51
N GLU A 141 14.74 0.21 17.00
CA GLU A 141 16.21 0.08 17.02
C GLU A 141 16.76 0.79 18.26
#